data_AF-A0A4Z2HJ51-F1
#
_entry.id   AF-A0A4Z2HJ51-F1
#
_cell.length_a   1.000
_cell.length_b   1.000
_cell.length_c   1.000
_cell.angle_alpha   90.00
_cell.angle_beta   90.00
_cell.angle_gamma   90.00
#
_symmetry.space_group_name_H-M   'P 1'
#
loop_
_entity.id
_entity.type
_entity.pdbx_description
1 polymer ?
#
loop_
_entity_poly.entity_id
_entity_poly.type
_entity_poly.pdbx_seq_one_letter_code
_entity_poly.pdbx_strand_id
1 'polypeptide(L)'
;MHGTLEDQLTHLRQYEKSIVNYKPKIDQLEGDHQLIQEALIFDNKHTNYTMEHIRVGWEQLLTTIARTINEIENQVLTRDAKGITQEQLNEYRASFNHFDRDENEFSRIMSIVDPNRMGIVTFQAFIDFMSRETTDTDTADQVTASFKVLAGDKNYILADELLRELPPDQAEYCMARMAPYTGPDAVPGALDYMSFSTALYGESDL
;
A
#
# COMPACT_ATOMS: atom_id res chain seq x y z
N MET A 1 14.71 4.12 2.14
CA MET A 1 14.06 5.31 2.74
C MET A 1 12.96 4.79 3.64
N HIS A 2 13.09 4.97 4.94
CA HIS A 2 12.05 4.61 5.91
C HIS A 2 11.33 5.90 6.33
N GLY A 3 10.01 5.94 6.20
CA GLY A 3 9.21 7.13 6.45
C GLY A 3 7.95 7.15 5.60
N THR A 4 7.01 8.02 5.96
CA THR A 4 5.76 8.25 5.24
C THR A 4 6.01 8.83 3.84
N LEU A 5 4.99 8.85 2.98
CA LEU A 5 5.14 9.49 1.66
C LEU A 5 5.45 10.98 1.80
N GLU A 6 4.94 11.62 2.85
CA GLU A 6 5.16 13.01 3.22
C GLU A 6 6.60 13.27 3.67
N ASP A 7 7.17 12.36 4.47
CA ASP A 7 8.59 12.45 4.86
C ASP A 7 9.49 12.34 3.64
N GLN A 8 9.19 11.38 2.75
CA GLN A 8 9.93 11.19 1.50
C GLN A 8 9.84 12.42 0.61
N LEU A 9 8.65 13.00 0.45
CA LEU A 9 8.44 14.22 -0.31
C LEU A 9 9.23 15.39 0.29
N THR A 10 9.21 15.53 1.62
CA THR A 10 9.96 16.57 2.34
C THR A 10 11.47 16.45 2.09
N HIS A 11 12.01 15.24 2.16
CA HIS A 11 13.42 14.99 1.84
C HIS A 11 13.75 15.28 0.38
N LEU A 12 12.89 14.88 -0.57
CA LEU A 12 13.09 15.17 -1.99
C LEU A 12 13.09 16.67 -2.28
N ARG A 13 12.19 17.44 -1.65
CA ARG A 13 12.17 18.91 -1.73
C ARG A 13 13.43 19.54 -1.12
N GLN A 14 13.97 18.96 -0.06
CA GLN A 14 15.25 19.40 0.50
C GLN A 14 16.43 19.12 -0.44
N TYR A 15 16.44 17.98 -1.12
CA TYR A 15 17.43 17.68 -2.16
C TYR A 15 17.30 18.61 -3.36
N GLU A 16 16.09 18.85 -3.85
CA GLU A 16 15.80 19.83 -4.92
C GLU A 16 16.39 21.21 -4.57
N LYS A 17 16.13 21.70 -3.34
CA LYS A 17 16.70 22.96 -2.87
C LYS A 17 18.23 22.93 -2.82
N SER A 18 18.81 21.82 -2.40
CA SER A 18 20.27 21.65 -2.32
C SER A 18 20.92 21.63 -3.71
N ILE A 19 20.26 21.00 -4.69
CA ILE A 19 20.67 21.00 -6.10
C ILE A 19 20.61 22.44 -6.63
N VAL A 20 19.50 23.16 -6.46
CA VAL A 20 19.39 24.56 -6.91
C VAL A 20 20.48 25.43 -6.28
N ASN A 21 20.77 25.24 -4.99
CA ASN A 21 21.85 25.98 -4.31
C ASN A 21 23.25 25.66 -4.84
N TYR A 22 23.47 24.51 -5.47
CA TYR A 22 24.75 24.12 -6.04
C TYR A 22 24.95 24.67 -7.48
N LYS A 23 23.87 25.13 -8.13
CA LYS A 23 23.89 25.70 -9.49
C LYS A 23 24.99 26.75 -9.73
N PRO A 24 25.29 27.69 -8.82
CA PRO A 24 26.35 28.68 -9.04
C PRO A 24 27.75 28.07 -9.28
N LYS A 25 28.02 26.89 -8.70
CA LYS A 25 29.29 26.19 -8.92
C LYS A 25 29.37 25.55 -10.30
N ILE A 26 28.23 25.09 -10.82
CA ILE A 26 28.14 24.59 -12.20
C ILE A 26 28.34 25.75 -13.17
N ASP A 27 27.75 26.91 -12.89
CA ASP A 27 27.93 28.12 -13.69
C ASP A 27 29.37 28.64 -13.69
N GLN A 28 30.05 28.54 -12.54
CA GLN A 28 31.48 28.84 -12.45
C GLN A 28 32.32 27.90 -13.33
N LEU A 29 32.06 26.58 -13.26
CA LEU A 29 32.77 25.60 -14.09
C LEU A 29 32.55 25.85 -15.59
N GLU A 30 31.35 26.27 -15.99
CA GLU A 30 31.05 26.65 -17.37
C GLU A 30 31.89 27.87 -17.80
N GLY A 31 32.03 28.87 -16.93
CA GLY A 31 32.90 30.03 -17.16
C GLY A 31 34.38 29.66 -17.27
N ASP A 32 34.88 28.80 -16.37
CA ASP A 32 36.26 28.31 -16.42
C ASP A 32 36.51 27.51 -17.71
N HIS A 33 35.53 26.69 -18.13
CA HIS A 33 35.59 25.94 -19.38
C HIS A 33 35.66 26.87 -20.60
N GLN A 34 34.87 27.94 -20.62
CA GLN A 34 34.89 28.94 -21.70
C GLN A 34 36.28 29.58 -21.85
N LEU A 35 36.92 29.97 -20.74
CA LEU A 35 38.27 30.55 -20.75
C LEU A 35 39.32 29.56 -21.30
N ILE A 36 39.20 28.28 -20.95
CA ILE A 36 40.06 27.20 -21.45
C ILE A 36 39.89 27.01 -22.96
N GLN A 37 38.64 27.06 -23.46
CA GLN A 37 38.34 26.98 -24.90
C GLN A 37 38.89 28.19 -25.67
N GLU A 38 38.74 29.40 -25.14
CA GLU A 38 39.28 30.63 -25.74
C GLU A 38 40.81 30.63 -25.78
N ALA A 39 41.46 29.99 -24.80
CA ALA A 39 42.90 29.75 -24.79
C ALA A 39 43.35 28.60 -25.72
N LEU A 40 42.42 27.95 -26.43
CA LEU A 40 42.66 26.80 -27.31
C LEU A 40 43.32 25.60 -26.60
N ILE A 41 43.00 25.41 -25.31
CA ILE A 41 43.47 24.28 -24.50
C ILE A 41 42.39 23.20 -24.50
N PHE A 42 42.69 22.04 -25.09
CA PHE A 42 41.72 20.95 -25.24
C PHE A 42 42.00 19.73 -24.37
N ASP A 43 43.20 19.65 -23.77
CA ASP A 43 43.62 18.51 -22.95
C ASP A 43 43.76 18.93 -21.48
N ASN A 44 43.02 18.26 -20.59
CA ASN A 44 43.12 18.45 -19.16
C ASN A 44 43.43 17.11 -18.47
N LYS A 45 44.72 16.86 -18.23
CA LYS A 45 45.22 15.61 -17.61
C LYS A 45 44.89 15.47 -16.12
N HIS A 46 44.30 16.50 -15.50
CA HIS A 46 44.01 16.52 -14.07
C HIS A 46 42.61 15.99 -13.73
N THR A 47 41.76 15.76 -14.73
CA THR A 47 40.41 15.23 -14.53
C THR A 47 40.01 14.32 -15.68
N ASN A 48 39.27 13.25 -15.36
CA ASN A 48 38.63 12.39 -16.36
C ASN A 48 37.22 12.89 -16.74
N TYR A 49 36.70 13.90 -16.03
CA TYR A 49 35.41 14.50 -16.32
C TYR A 49 35.56 15.70 -17.24
N THR A 50 34.86 15.65 -18.38
CA THR A 50 34.71 16.79 -19.29
C THR A 50 33.52 17.63 -18.85
N MET A 51 33.46 18.88 -19.33
CA MET A 51 32.29 19.73 -19.07
C MET A 51 31.00 19.11 -19.60
N GLU A 52 31.07 18.36 -20.71
CA GLU A 52 29.92 17.64 -21.26
C GLU A 52 29.38 16.56 -20.31
N HIS A 53 30.25 15.76 -19.68
CA HIS A 53 29.82 14.79 -18.67
C HIS A 53 29.11 15.46 -17.49
N ILE A 54 29.61 16.62 -17.05
CA ILE A 54 29.02 17.39 -15.96
C ILE A 54 27.64 17.93 -16.37
N ARG A 55 27.52 18.49 -17.57
CA ARG A 55 26.27 19.05 -18.11
C ARG A 55 25.18 17.99 -18.22
N VAL A 56 25.49 16.86 -18.85
CA VAL A 56 24.54 15.74 -19.00
C VAL A 56 24.14 15.19 -17.62
N GLY A 57 25.10 14.97 -16.74
CA GLY A 57 24.83 14.48 -15.38
C GLY A 57 23.96 15.43 -14.57
N TRP A 58 24.16 16.74 -14.71
CA TRP A 58 23.37 17.76 -14.04
C TRP A 58 21.92 17.81 -14.54
N GLU A 59 21.71 17.84 -15.86
CA GLU A 59 20.37 17.82 -16.46
C GLU A 59 19.60 16.53 -16.15
N GLN A 60 20.31 15.39 -16.16
CA GLN A 60 19.75 14.12 -15.75
C GLN A 60 19.31 14.16 -14.28
N LEU A 61 20.15 14.69 -13.38
CA LEU A 61 19.84 14.82 -11.96
C LEU A 61 18.58 15.68 -11.74
N LEU A 62 18.46 16.82 -12.43
CA LEU A 62 17.29 17.69 -12.37
C LEU A 62 16.01 16.97 -12.85
N THR A 63 16.12 16.25 -13.96
CA THR A 63 15.00 15.48 -14.50
C THR A 63 14.59 14.35 -13.55
N THR A 64 15.56 13.66 -12.96
CA THR A 64 15.31 12.56 -12.02
C THR A 64 14.62 13.06 -10.75
N ILE A 65 15.12 14.12 -10.11
CA ILE A 65 14.50 14.64 -8.87
C ILE A 65 13.06 15.12 -9.14
N ALA A 66 12.82 15.82 -10.25
CA ALA A 66 11.49 16.31 -10.61
C ALA A 66 10.52 15.14 -10.90
N ARG A 67 10.97 14.11 -11.61
CA ARG A 67 10.16 12.91 -11.87
C ARG A 67 9.81 12.19 -10.57
N THR A 68 10.80 11.95 -9.70
CA THR A 68 10.57 11.25 -8.42
C THR A 68 9.65 12.03 -7.50
N ILE A 69 9.75 13.38 -7.46
CA ILE A 69 8.80 14.22 -6.73
C ILE A 69 7.37 14.01 -7.25
N ASN A 70 7.16 14.13 -8.57
CA ASN A 70 5.84 13.93 -9.18
C ASN A 70 5.29 12.51 -8.94
N GLU A 71 6.15 11.49 -8.97
CA GLU A 71 5.78 10.12 -8.67
C GLU A 71 5.27 9.98 -7.23
N ILE A 72 5.98 10.54 -6.24
CA ILE A 72 5.54 10.49 -4.84
C ILE A 72 4.27 11.32 -4.62
N GLU A 73 4.15 12.50 -5.25
CA GLU A 73 2.92 13.31 -5.18
C GLU A 73 1.71 12.55 -5.73
N ASN A 74 1.87 11.85 -6.86
CA ASN A 74 0.82 10.99 -7.41
C ASN A 74 0.47 9.82 -6.48
N GLN A 75 1.45 9.23 -5.79
CA GLN A 75 1.18 8.18 -4.79
C GLN A 75 0.37 8.70 -3.61
N VAL A 76 0.67 9.90 -3.11
CA VAL A 76 -0.11 10.58 -2.06
C VAL A 76 -1.54 10.82 -2.53
N LEU A 77 -1.72 11.36 -3.74
CA LEU A 77 -3.05 11.58 -4.32
C LEU A 77 -3.87 10.30 -4.46
N THR A 78 -3.26 9.21 -4.96
CA THR A 78 -3.93 7.90 -5.07
C THR A 78 -4.34 7.37 -3.71
N ARG A 79 -3.45 7.46 -2.70
CA ARG A 79 -3.72 7.02 -1.34
C ARG A 79 -4.93 7.77 -0.76
N ASP A 80 -4.90 9.10 -0.86
CA ASP A 80 -5.93 9.98 -0.31
C ASP A 80 -7.27 9.81 -1.05
N ALA A 81 -7.25 9.65 -2.38
CA ALA A 81 -8.44 9.39 -3.18
C ALA A 81 -9.14 8.08 -2.81
N LYS A 82 -8.37 7.09 -2.33
CA LYS A 82 -8.90 5.82 -1.82
C LYS A 82 -9.20 5.81 -0.33
N GLY A 83 -8.93 6.91 0.39
CA GLY A 83 -9.13 6.98 1.84
C GLY A 83 -8.23 6.03 2.64
N ILE A 84 -7.08 5.62 2.08
CA ILE A 84 -6.18 4.65 2.72
C ILE A 84 -5.35 5.37 3.78
N THR A 85 -5.40 4.90 5.02
CA THR A 85 -4.58 5.44 6.10
C THR A 85 -3.10 5.06 5.94
N GLN A 86 -2.20 5.83 6.54
CA GLN A 86 -0.77 5.52 6.51
C GLN A 86 -0.45 4.18 7.19
N GLU A 87 -1.23 3.79 8.20
CA GLU A 87 -1.11 2.51 8.90
C GLU A 87 -1.51 1.35 8.00
N GLN A 88 -2.67 1.42 7.34
CA GLN A 88 -3.10 0.43 6.34
C GLN A 88 -2.09 0.29 5.20
N LEU A 89 -1.51 1.40 4.74
CA LEU A 89 -0.47 1.36 3.70
C LEU A 89 0.80 0.62 4.18
N ASN A 90 1.16 0.81 5.45
CA ASN A 90 2.30 0.11 6.05
C ASN A 90 1.99 -1.37 6.25
N GLU A 91 0.77 -1.72 6.64
CA GLU A 91 0.29 -3.10 6.71
C GLU A 91 0.33 -3.75 5.33
N TYR A 92 -0.16 -3.08 4.29
CA TYR A 92 -0.10 -3.59 2.92
C TYR A 92 1.34 -3.90 2.49
N ARG A 93 2.29 -3.00 2.80
CA ARG A 93 3.72 -3.23 2.53
C ARG A 93 4.28 -4.41 3.32
N ALA A 94 3.87 -4.57 4.57
CA ALA A 94 4.32 -5.69 5.42
C ALA A 94 3.76 -7.03 4.90
N SER A 95 2.48 -7.08 4.56
CA SER A 95 1.82 -8.25 3.97
C SER A 95 2.45 -8.62 2.63
N PHE A 96 2.78 -7.65 1.79
CA PHE A 96 3.48 -7.91 0.52
C PHE A 96 4.85 -8.57 0.70
N ASN A 97 5.64 -8.11 1.66
CA ASN A 97 6.92 -8.76 2.00
C ASN A 97 6.76 -10.19 2.55
N HIS A 98 5.56 -10.55 3.01
CA HIS A 98 5.23 -11.92 3.39
C HIS A 98 4.94 -12.78 2.16
N PHE A 99 4.13 -12.27 1.23
CA PHE A 99 3.79 -12.96 -0.03
C PHE A 99 5.00 -13.23 -0.93
N ASP A 100 6.02 -12.36 -0.88
CA ASP A 100 7.29 -12.54 -1.61
C ASP A 100 8.11 -13.78 -1.17
N ARG A 101 7.65 -14.52 -0.15
CA ARG A 101 8.32 -15.74 0.35
C ARG A 101 7.78 -17.04 -0.25
N ASP A 102 6.58 -17.05 -0.83
CA ASP A 102 6.01 -18.21 -1.52
C ASP A 102 6.01 -17.94 -3.04
N GLU A 103 6.85 -18.68 -3.77
CA GLU A 103 7.09 -18.51 -5.19
C GLU A 103 5.83 -18.73 -6.05
N ASN A 104 4.90 -19.58 -5.58
CA ASN A 104 3.64 -19.85 -6.29
C ASN A 104 2.64 -18.72 -6.10
N GLU A 105 2.54 -18.20 -4.87
CA GLU A 105 1.66 -17.08 -4.54
C GLU A 105 2.16 -15.80 -5.21
N PHE A 106 3.46 -15.55 -5.15
CA PHE A 106 4.09 -14.42 -5.84
C PHE A 106 3.83 -14.44 -7.36
N SER A 107 3.93 -15.62 -7.99
CA SER A 107 3.65 -15.78 -9.43
C SER A 107 2.19 -15.45 -9.78
N ARG A 108 1.23 -15.84 -8.91
CA ARG A 108 -0.18 -15.50 -9.07
C ARG A 108 -0.39 -13.99 -8.94
N ILE A 109 0.14 -13.37 -7.89
CA ILE A 109 0.03 -11.93 -7.64
C ILE A 109 0.58 -11.16 -8.84
N MET A 110 1.78 -11.51 -9.30
CA MET A 110 2.44 -10.85 -10.42
C MET A 110 1.63 -10.91 -11.72
N SER A 111 0.87 -11.99 -11.96
CA SER A 111 -0.02 -12.10 -13.11
C SER A 111 -1.19 -11.10 -13.10
N ILE A 112 -1.58 -10.65 -11.91
CA ILE A 112 -2.68 -9.70 -11.69
C ILE A 112 -2.15 -8.26 -11.72
N VAL A 113 -1.02 -8.00 -11.04
CA VAL A 113 -0.48 -6.64 -10.88
C VAL A 113 0.47 -6.20 -12.00
N ASP A 114 1.03 -7.13 -12.77
CA ASP A 114 1.87 -6.89 -13.94
C ASP A 114 1.45 -7.79 -15.12
N PRO A 115 0.27 -7.55 -15.71
CA PRO A 115 -0.24 -8.35 -16.83
C PRO A 115 0.67 -8.28 -18.07
N ASN A 116 1.47 -7.21 -18.20
CA ASN A 116 2.40 -7.00 -19.30
C ASN A 116 3.75 -7.71 -19.11
N ARG A 117 3.99 -8.34 -17.94
CA ARG A 117 5.25 -9.00 -17.58
C ARG A 117 6.48 -8.10 -17.77
N MET A 118 6.36 -6.83 -17.41
CA MET A 118 7.49 -5.90 -17.43
C MET A 118 8.46 -6.13 -16.25
N GLY A 119 8.07 -6.94 -15.27
CA GLY A 119 8.81 -7.14 -14.03
C GLY A 119 8.68 -5.97 -13.06
N ILE A 120 7.73 -5.06 -13.27
CA ILE A 120 7.57 -3.83 -12.49
C ILE A 120 6.11 -3.68 -12.06
N VAL A 121 5.88 -3.57 -10.76
CA VAL A 121 4.56 -3.32 -10.18
C VAL A 121 4.42 -1.84 -9.84
N THR A 122 3.41 -1.19 -10.41
CA THR A 122 3.13 0.22 -10.10
C THR A 122 2.45 0.34 -8.73
N PHE A 123 2.62 1.49 -8.08
CA PHE A 123 1.92 1.75 -6.81
C PHE A 123 0.40 1.63 -6.95
N GLN A 124 -0.16 2.08 -8.06
CA GLN A 124 -1.60 1.96 -8.32
C GLN A 124 -2.03 0.49 -8.40
N ALA A 125 -1.34 -0.33 -9.21
CA ALA A 125 -1.65 -1.75 -9.35
C ALA A 125 -1.49 -2.50 -8.02
N PHE A 126 -0.47 -2.14 -7.24
CA PHE A 126 -0.26 -2.66 -5.89
C PHE A 126 -1.44 -2.34 -4.97
N ILE A 127 -1.85 -1.07 -4.91
CA ILE A 127 -2.96 -0.65 -4.05
C ILE A 127 -4.29 -1.24 -4.52
N ASP A 128 -4.54 -1.29 -5.83
CA ASP A 128 -5.75 -1.93 -6.37
C ASP A 128 -5.84 -3.41 -5.98
N PHE A 129 -4.72 -4.12 -6.02
CA PHE A 129 -4.64 -5.52 -5.60
C PHE A 129 -4.84 -5.66 -4.09
N MET A 130 -4.05 -4.95 -3.29
CA MET A 130 -4.14 -5.04 -1.82
C MET A 130 -5.50 -4.63 -1.30
N SER A 131 -6.12 -3.58 -1.86
CA SER A 131 -7.48 -3.19 -1.48
C SER A 131 -8.50 -4.29 -1.77
N ARG A 132 -8.40 -5.01 -2.90
CA ARG A 132 -9.29 -6.15 -3.20
C ARG A 132 -9.07 -7.30 -2.23
N GLU A 133 -7.82 -7.74 -2.08
CA GLU A 133 -7.50 -8.87 -1.20
C GLU A 133 -7.82 -8.57 0.26
N THR A 134 -7.61 -7.34 0.75
CA THR A 134 -7.96 -7.01 2.14
C THR A 134 -9.45 -6.81 2.36
N THR A 135 -10.20 -6.42 1.32
CA THR A 135 -11.68 -6.44 1.40
C THR A 135 -12.18 -7.88 1.52
N ASP A 136 -11.46 -8.84 0.93
CA ASP A 136 -11.80 -10.27 0.97
C ASP A 136 -11.32 -10.98 2.26
N THR A 137 -10.41 -10.40 3.04
CA THR A 137 -9.97 -11.00 4.33
C THR A 137 -10.85 -10.67 5.54
N ASP A 138 -11.76 -9.70 5.45
CA ASP A 138 -12.81 -9.41 6.44
C ASP A 138 -14.09 -10.27 6.22
N THR A 139 -13.99 -11.31 5.39
CA THR A 139 -15.13 -12.15 5.01
C THR A 139 -15.65 -12.98 6.17
N ALA A 140 -16.90 -13.43 6.01
CA ALA A 140 -17.75 -14.17 6.95
C ALA A 140 -17.02 -15.14 7.90
N ASP A 141 -15.89 -15.73 7.51
CA ASP A 141 -15.06 -16.61 8.33
C ASP A 141 -14.49 -15.96 9.59
N GLN A 142 -14.04 -14.69 9.54
CA GLN A 142 -13.56 -13.99 10.75
C GLN A 142 -14.70 -13.65 11.71
N VAL A 143 -15.84 -13.23 11.17
CA VAL A 143 -17.06 -12.98 11.95
C VAL A 143 -17.55 -14.28 12.57
N THR A 144 -17.52 -15.38 11.80
CA THR A 144 -17.84 -16.73 12.27
C THR A 144 -16.88 -17.18 13.37
N ALA A 145 -15.57 -16.94 13.22
CA ALA A 145 -14.57 -17.26 14.24
C ALA A 145 -14.80 -16.44 15.52
N SER A 146 -15.14 -15.16 15.39
CA SER A 146 -15.45 -14.29 16.53
C SER A 146 -16.68 -14.79 17.29
N PHE A 147 -17.78 -15.10 16.59
CA PHE A 147 -18.97 -15.68 17.21
C PHE A 147 -18.69 -17.05 17.82
N LYS A 148 -17.82 -17.87 17.23
CA LYS A 148 -17.42 -19.16 17.79
C LYS A 148 -16.71 -19.01 19.14
N VAL A 149 -15.87 -17.98 19.29
CA VAL A 149 -15.23 -17.66 20.58
C VAL A 149 -16.27 -17.22 21.61
N LEU A 150 -17.21 -16.36 21.22
CA LEU A 150 -18.30 -15.91 22.11
C LEU A 150 -19.22 -17.07 22.54
N ALA A 151 -19.44 -18.03 21.64
CA ALA A 151 -20.21 -19.23 21.89
C ALA A 151 -19.43 -20.33 22.64
N GLY A 152 -18.17 -20.09 23.05
CA GLY A 152 -17.36 -21.08 23.75
C GLY A 152 -17.17 -22.37 22.94
N ASP A 153 -16.80 -22.23 21.66
CA ASP A 153 -16.57 -23.29 20.68
C ASP A 153 -17.81 -24.10 20.24
N LYS A 154 -19.02 -23.72 20.68
CA LYS A 154 -20.27 -24.29 20.18
C LYS A 154 -20.57 -23.79 18.76
N ASN A 155 -21.23 -24.62 17.96
CA ASN A 155 -21.69 -24.26 16.61
C ASN A 155 -22.97 -23.43 16.60
N TYR A 156 -23.44 -23.00 17.77
CA TYR A 156 -24.62 -22.17 17.98
C TYR A 156 -24.35 -21.19 19.12
N ILE A 157 -25.06 -20.07 19.12
CA ILE A 157 -25.02 -19.08 20.20
C ILE A 157 -26.42 -18.88 20.78
N LEU A 158 -26.51 -18.56 22.06
CA LEU A 158 -27.78 -18.25 22.72
C LEU A 158 -28.00 -16.73 22.85
N ALA A 159 -29.27 -16.33 22.98
CA ALA A 159 -29.65 -14.93 23.12
C ALA A 159 -29.04 -14.26 24.36
N ASP A 160 -28.93 -14.99 25.47
CA ASP A 160 -28.31 -14.51 26.70
C ASP A 160 -26.79 -14.35 26.56
N GLU A 161 -26.13 -15.22 25.78
CA GLU A 161 -24.71 -15.10 25.45
C GLU A 161 -24.45 -13.85 24.59
N LEU A 162 -25.29 -13.59 23.57
CA LEU A 162 -25.21 -12.37 22.77
C LEU A 162 -25.42 -11.11 23.63
N LEU A 163 -26.44 -11.10 24.49
CA LEU A 163 -26.75 -9.95 25.36
C LEU A 163 -25.68 -9.72 26.45
N ARG A 164 -24.91 -10.74 26.80
CA ARG A 164 -23.83 -10.64 27.79
C ARG A 164 -22.55 -10.09 27.19
N GLU A 165 -22.25 -10.46 25.95
CA GLU A 165 -20.97 -10.14 25.29
C GLU A 165 -21.06 -8.92 24.37
N LEU A 166 -22.24 -8.59 23.83
CA LEU A 166 -22.44 -7.48 22.89
C LEU A 166 -23.29 -6.36 23.51
N PRO A 167 -23.13 -5.11 23.01
CA PRO A 167 -24.04 -4.02 23.32
C PRO A 167 -25.51 -4.38 23.00
N PRO A 168 -26.49 -3.86 23.76
CA PRO A 168 -27.90 -4.26 23.64
C PRO A 168 -28.48 -4.11 22.23
N ASP A 169 -28.12 -3.02 21.55
CA ASP A 169 -28.53 -2.71 20.17
C ASP A 169 -27.98 -3.73 19.15
N GLN A 170 -26.74 -4.20 19.34
CA GLN A 170 -26.11 -5.20 18.47
C GLN A 170 -26.68 -6.59 18.73
N ALA A 171 -26.91 -6.94 20.00
CA ALA A 171 -27.52 -8.21 20.38
C ALA A 171 -28.94 -8.34 19.83
N GLU A 172 -29.77 -7.30 19.95
CA GLU A 172 -31.12 -7.27 19.36
C GLU A 172 -31.07 -7.42 17.83
N TYR A 173 -30.13 -6.74 17.16
CA TYR A 173 -29.94 -6.86 15.71
C TYR A 173 -29.58 -8.29 15.28
N CYS A 174 -28.61 -8.93 15.97
CA CYS A 174 -28.23 -10.31 15.71
C CYS A 174 -29.39 -11.27 15.94
N MET A 175 -30.13 -11.13 17.04
CA MET A 175 -31.29 -11.98 17.36
C MET A 175 -32.43 -11.86 16.35
N ALA A 176 -32.65 -10.66 15.78
CA ALA A 176 -33.70 -10.43 14.79
C ALA A 176 -33.37 -11.00 13.41
N ARG A 177 -32.08 -11.14 13.08
CA ARG A 177 -31.62 -11.60 11.76
C ARG A 177 -31.10 -13.03 11.72
N MET A 178 -30.69 -13.59 12.85
CA MET A 178 -30.20 -14.97 12.91
C MET A 178 -31.34 -15.98 12.78
N ALA A 179 -31.11 -17.01 11.97
CA ALA A 179 -32.02 -18.14 11.88
C ALA A 179 -31.87 -19.05 13.12
N PRO A 180 -32.93 -19.77 13.53
CA PRO A 180 -32.81 -20.81 14.54
C PRO A 180 -31.85 -21.91 14.09
N TYR A 181 -30.97 -22.36 14.98
CA TYR A 181 -30.05 -23.46 14.68
C TYR A 181 -30.78 -24.80 14.65
N THR A 182 -30.59 -25.57 13.57
CA THR A 182 -31.28 -26.86 13.35
C THR A 182 -30.34 -28.07 13.41
N GLY A 183 -29.16 -27.94 14.01
CA GLY A 183 -28.20 -29.03 14.13
C GLY A 183 -28.60 -30.13 15.12
N PRO A 184 -27.86 -31.26 15.14
CA PRO A 184 -28.15 -32.40 16.02
C PRO A 184 -28.02 -32.08 17.52
N ASP A 185 -27.30 -31.03 17.87
CA ASP A 185 -27.10 -30.48 19.21
C ASP A 185 -27.95 -29.24 19.51
N ALA A 186 -28.97 -28.97 18.68
CA ALA A 186 -29.83 -27.81 18.84
C ALA A 186 -30.58 -27.83 20.17
N VAL A 187 -30.44 -26.74 20.93
CA VAL A 187 -31.17 -26.46 22.16
C VAL A 187 -32.26 -25.40 21.91
N PRO A 188 -33.32 -25.35 22.74
CA PRO A 188 -34.34 -24.31 22.62
C PRO A 188 -33.73 -22.91 22.69
N GLY A 189 -33.93 -22.11 21.64
CA GLY A 189 -33.38 -20.74 21.55
C GLY A 189 -31.97 -20.65 20.97
N ALA A 190 -31.41 -21.74 20.43
CA ALA A 190 -30.15 -21.73 19.70
C ALA A 190 -30.26 -20.94 18.39
N LEU A 191 -29.30 -20.05 18.14
CA LEU A 191 -29.19 -19.23 16.94
C LEU A 191 -27.98 -19.64 16.11
N ASP A 192 -28.16 -19.63 14.79
CA ASP A 192 -27.13 -19.99 13.81
C ASP A 192 -26.38 -18.75 13.32
N TYR A 193 -25.21 -18.51 13.93
CA TYR A 193 -24.33 -17.43 13.52
C TYR A 193 -23.55 -17.73 12.24
N MET A 194 -23.42 -18.99 11.82
CA MET A 194 -22.70 -19.36 10.58
C MET A 194 -23.54 -18.98 9.36
N SER A 195 -24.82 -19.32 9.40
CA SER A 195 -25.78 -18.92 8.35
C SER A 195 -25.95 -17.39 8.30
N PHE A 196 -25.95 -16.73 9.47
CA PHE A 196 -25.99 -15.26 9.54
C PHE A 196 -24.73 -14.61 8.95
N SER A 197 -23.54 -15.09 9.30
CA SER A 197 -22.28 -14.57 8.74
C SER A 197 -22.23 -14.79 7.23
N THR A 198 -22.64 -15.96 6.75
CA THR A 198 -22.71 -16.23 5.31
C THR A 198 -23.75 -15.37 4.60
N ALA A 199 -24.90 -15.09 5.23
CA ALA A 199 -25.95 -14.27 4.62
C ALA A 199 -25.60 -12.76 4.61
N LEU A 200 -24.96 -12.27 5.66
CA LEU A 200 -24.56 -10.86 5.79
C LEU A 200 -23.56 -10.46 4.68
N TYR A 201 -22.67 -11.38 4.32
CA TYR A 201 -21.66 -11.15 3.28
C TYR A 201 -22.04 -11.76 1.92
N GLY A 202 -22.87 -12.82 1.89
CA GLY A 202 -23.29 -13.50 0.67
C GLY A 202 -24.39 -12.79 -0.14
N GLU A 203 -25.09 -11.82 0.45
CA GLU A 203 -26.02 -10.94 -0.29
C GLU A 203 -25.33 -9.76 -1.00
N SER A 204 -24.01 -9.54 -0.81
CA SER A 204 -23.29 -8.44 -1.46
C SER A 204 -22.70 -8.77 -2.84
N ASP A 205 -22.81 -10.02 -3.31
CA ASP A 205 -22.30 -10.49 -4.61
C ASP A 205 -23.40 -10.80 -5.65
N LEU A 206 -24.52 -10.06 -5.65
CA LEU A 206 -25.58 -10.21 -6.65
C LEU A 206 -26.13 -8.88 -7.20
#